data_AF-A0A835S1D4-F1
#
_entry.id   AF-A0A835S1D4-F1
#
_cell.length_a   1.000
_cell.length_b   1.000
_cell.length_c   1.000
_cell.angle_alpha   90.00
_cell.angle_beta   90.00
_cell.angle_gamma   90.00
#
_symmetry.space_group_name_H-M   'P 1'
#
loop_
_entity.id
_entity.type
_entity.pdbx_description
1 polymer ?
#
loop_
_entity_poly.entity_id
_entity_poly.type
_entity_poly.pdbx_seq_one_letter_code
_entity_poly.pdbx_strand_id
1 'polypeptide(L)'
;MEAARDTTTTTGMTGMVGGMPELSDKPWKPLTRVIPMPAAIIQPYRLLIFVRFVTLFFFLAWRIQHPNEDAPWLWGISVVCEVWFAFSWLLDQAPKLHPINRTTDLKVLKEKFEMPTPANPTGRSDLPGIDFFVSTADPEKEPPLVTANTILSILAVDYPVEKISCYISDDGGALLTFEAMAEAASFANLWVPFCRKHDIEPRNPDTYFNVKGDPTKNKRRSDFVKDRRKVKREYDEFKVRINGLPDSIRRRSDAFNAREEVKMMKHKRETGGDPLEPIKVQKATWMADGTHWPGTWAASAPTTPAGTTLGFSR
;
A
#
# COMPACT_ATOMS: atom_id res chain seq x y z
N MET A 1 -28.44 -55.19 -49.27
CA MET A 1 -28.30 -55.04 -47.81
C MET A 1 -28.38 -53.56 -47.47
N GLU A 2 -29.52 -52.87 -47.66
CA GLU A 2 -30.89 -53.19 -47.17
C GLU A 2 -30.99 -52.84 -45.68
N ALA A 3 -31.48 -51.67 -45.24
CA ALA A 3 -32.56 -50.76 -45.67
C ALA A 3 -33.91 -51.03 -44.98
N ALA A 4 -34.15 -50.24 -43.93
CA ALA A 4 -35.46 -49.82 -43.43
C ALA A 4 -35.30 -48.30 -43.16
N ARG A 5 -36.13 -47.35 -43.63
CA ARG A 5 -37.61 -47.28 -43.81
C ARG A 5 -38.37 -47.42 -42.49
N ASP A 6 -39.37 -46.60 -42.15
CA ASP A 6 -39.90 -45.32 -42.68
C ASP A 6 -40.62 -44.62 -41.47
N THR A 7 -41.31 -43.47 -41.49
CA THR A 7 -42.01 -42.70 -42.56
C THR A 7 -42.18 -41.21 -42.18
N THR A 8 -42.76 -40.44 -43.10
CA THR A 8 -43.42 -39.11 -43.03
C THR A 8 -44.37 -38.87 -41.83
N THR A 9 -44.50 -37.71 -41.18
CA THR A 9 -44.89 -36.31 -41.58
C THR A 9 -46.38 -36.00 -41.30
N THR A 10 -46.66 -34.94 -40.52
CA THR A 10 -47.91 -34.16 -40.64
C THR A 10 -47.74 -32.69 -40.23
N THR A 11 -48.29 -31.79 -41.06
CA THR A 11 -48.80 -30.43 -40.81
C THR A 11 -48.42 -29.70 -39.51
N GLY A 12 -47.81 -28.51 -39.64
CA GLY A 12 -47.68 -27.53 -38.54
C GLY A 12 -48.85 -26.54 -38.45
N MET A 13 -48.79 -25.62 -37.48
CA MET A 13 -49.72 -24.50 -37.35
C MET A 13 -48.98 -23.26 -36.81
N THR A 14 -49.22 -22.09 -37.40
CA THR A 14 -48.61 -20.83 -36.98
C THR A 14 -49.25 -20.30 -35.70
N GLY A 15 -48.46 -20.16 -34.62
CA GLY A 15 -48.89 -19.50 -33.39
C GLY A 15 -47.88 -18.46 -32.94
N MET A 16 -48.24 -17.18 -32.96
CA MET A 16 -47.46 -16.15 -32.27
C MET A 16 -47.63 -16.34 -30.76
N VAL A 17 -46.54 -16.62 -30.05
CA VAL A 17 -46.45 -16.41 -28.61
C VAL A 17 -45.25 -15.50 -28.39
N GLY A 18 -45.52 -14.28 -27.90
CA GLY A 18 -44.45 -13.37 -27.51
C GLY A 18 -43.70 -13.99 -26.34
N GLY A 19 -42.44 -14.36 -26.56
CA GLY A 19 -41.56 -14.77 -25.48
C GLY A 19 -41.48 -13.64 -24.46
N MET A 20 -41.83 -13.93 -23.20
CA MET A 20 -41.59 -13.00 -22.10
C MET A 20 -40.10 -12.61 -22.10
N PRO A 21 -39.73 -11.40 -21.65
CA PRO A 21 -38.32 -11.13 -21.37
C PRO A 21 -37.84 -12.19 -20.39
N GLU A 22 -36.76 -12.89 -20.72
CA GLU A 22 -36.06 -13.73 -19.77
C GLU A 22 -35.54 -12.83 -18.65
N LEU A 23 -36.33 -12.73 -17.58
CA LEU A 23 -35.86 -12.45 -16.23
C LEU A 23 -34.96 -13.62 -15.83
N SER A 24 -33.78 -13.65 -16.46
CA SER A 24 -32.73 -14.58 -16.21
C SER A 24 -32.19 -14.26 -14.83
N ASP A 25 -32.74 -14.95 -13.83
CA ASP A 25 -32.13 -15.16 -12.52
C ASP A 25 -30.78 -15.86 -12.73
N LYS A 26 -29.80 -15.09 -13.19
CA LYS A 26 -28.40 -15.49 -13.31
C LYS A 26 -27.99 -15.91 -11.90
N PRO A 27 -27.78 -17.22 -11.64
CA PRO A 27 -27.59 -17.70 -10.27
C PRO A 27 -26.39 -16.96 -9.68
N TRP A 28 -26.60 -16.33 -8.52
CA TRP A 28 -25.70 -15.32 -7.96
C TRP A 28 -24.24 -15.79 -7.98
N LYS A 29 -23.47 -15.31 -8.97
CA LYS A 29 -22.07 -15.69 -9.13
C LYS A 29 -21.31 -15.22 -7.88
N PRO A 30 -20.64 -16.11 -7.14
CA PRO A 30 -19.97 -15.72 -5.91
C PRO A 30 -18.73 -14.88 -6.24
N LEU A 31 -18.64 -13.69 -5.65
CA LEU A 31 -17.56 -12.71 -5.84
C LEU A 31 -16.17 -13.28 -5.50
N THR A 32 -16.14 -14.22 -4.56
CA THR A 32 -14.94 -15.00 -4.22
C THR A 32 -15.26 -16.49 -4.27
N ARG A 33 -14.29 -17.30 -4.70
CA ARG A 33 -14.40 -18.77 -4.73
C ARG A 33 -13.21 -19.39 -4.03
N VAL A 34 -13.46 -20.36 -3.16
CA VAL A 34 -12.42 -21.25 -2.64
C VAL A 34 -12.05 -22.25 -3.74
N ILE A 35 -10.76 -22.33 -4.09
CA ILE A 35 -10.24 -23.31 -5.03
C ILE A 35 -9.84 -24.56 -4.23
N PRO A 36 -10.43 -25.74 -4.50
CA PRO A 36 -9.97 -26.99 -3.90
C PRO A 36 -8.56 -27.30 -4.40
N MET A 37 -7.62 -27.54 -3.50
CA MET A 37 -6.28 -28.00 -3.87
C MET A 37 -6.33 -29.45 -4.39
N PRO A 38 -5.47 -29.83 -5.35
CA PRO A 38 -5.36 -31.22 -5.79
C PRO A 38 -5.06 -32.16 -4.62
N ALA A 39 -5.91 -33.17 -4.45
CA ALA A 39 -5.80 -34.16 -3.35
C ALA A 39 -4.39 -34.79 -3.30
N ALA A 40 -3.81 -35.09 -4.46
CA ALA A 40 -2.48 -35.66 -4.63
C ALA A 40 -1.32 -34.82 -4.05
N ILE A 41 -1.51 -33.53 -3.77
CA ILE A 41 -0.49 -32.68 -3.11
C ILE A 41 -0.74 -32.61 -1.60
N ILE A 42 -1.99 -32.38 -1.19
CA ILE A 42 -2.32 -32.15 0.23
C ILE A 42 -2.38 -33.45 1.06
N GLN A 43 -2.72 -34.59 0.46
CA GLN A 43 -2.75 -35.90 1.15
C GLN A 43 -1.36 -36.38 1.60
N PRO A 44 -0.32 -36.46 0.74
CA PRO A 44 1.01 -36.87 1.19
C PRO A 44 1.63 -35.86 2.18
N TYR A 45 1.36 -34.56 2.02
CA TYR A 45 1.80 -33.54 2.98
C TYR A 45 1.22 -33.78 4.39
N ARG A 46 -0.09 -34.04 4.49
CA ARG A 46 -0.76 -34.39 5.76
C ARG A 46 -0.24 -35.71 6.35
N LEU A 47 0.02 -36.72 5.51
CA LEU A 47 0.59 -37.99 5.95
C LEU A 47 2.00 -37.81 6.53
N LEU A 48 2.86 -37.01 5.90
CA LEU A 48 4.21 -36.71 6.39
C LEU A 48 4.19 -35.95 7.72
N ILE A 49 3.26 -35.00 7.91
CA ILE A 49 3.06 -34.32 9.20
C ILE A 49 2.63 -35.34 10.27
N PHE A 50 1.67 -36.21 9.98
CA PHE A 50 1.20 -37.23 10.92
C PHE A 50 2.30 -38.21 11.33
N VAL A 51 3.06 -38.74 10.36
CA VAL A 51 4.22 -39.61 10.63
C VAL A 51 5.25 -38.88 11.49
N ARG A 52 5.60 -37.63 11.16
CA ARG A 52 6.54 -36.82 11.95
C ARG A 52 6.04 -36.55 13.37
N PHE A 53 4.74 -36.32 13.56
CA PHE A 53 4.13 -36.17 14.89
C PHE A 53 4.24 -37.46 15.72
N VAL A 54 3.96 -38.62 15.12
CA VAL A 54 4.10 -39.94 15.77
C VAL A 54 5.57 -40.22 16.13
N THR A 55 6.52 -39.97 15.23
CA THR A 55 7.96 -40.11 15.52
C THR A 55 8.41 -39.17 16.64
N LEU A 56 7.95 -37.91 16.63
CA LEU A 56 8.29 -36.92 17.66
C LEU A 56 7.73 -37.30 19.04
N PHE A 57 6.49 -37.82 19.09
CA PHE A 57 5.88 -38.32 20.31
C PHE A 57 6.67 -39.49 20.91
N PHE A 58 7.02 -40.50 20.09
CA PHE A 58 7.84 -41.62 20.57
C PHE A 58 9.25 -41.19 20.97
N PHE A 59 9.87 -40.24 20.25
CA PHE A 59 11.17 -39.68 20.61
C PHE A 59 11.11 -39.00 21.99
N LEU A 60 10.16 -38.10 22.22
CA LEU A 60 9.97 -37.44 23.54
C LEU A 60 9.67 -38.45 24.65
N ALA A 61 8.79 -39.42 24.41
CA ALA A 61 8.45 -40.44 25.40
C ALA A 61 9.67 -41.29 25.79
N TRP A 62 10.46 -41.76 24.81
CA TRP A 62 11.72 -42.45 25.05
C TRP A 62 12.71 -41.57 25.81
N ARG A 63 12.88 -40.31 25.37
CA ARG A 63 13.81 -39.33 25.93
C ARG A 63 13.56 -39.04 27.42
N ILE A 64 12.28 -38.97 27.82
CA ILE A 64 11.85 -38.77 29.21
C ILE A 64 12.05 -40.05 30.05
N GLN A 65 11.83 -41.23 29.47
CA GLN A 65 12.00 -42.53 30.15
C GLN A 65 13.46 -42.95 30.33
N HIS A 66 14.40 -42.34 29.59
CA HIS A 66 15.83 -42.66 29.65
C HIS A 66 16.62 -41.45 30.20
N PRO A 67 16.69 -41.28 31.55
CA PRO A 67 17.57 -40.30 32.18
C PRO A 67 19.04 -40.58 31.89
N ASN A 68 19.85 -39.53 31.81
CA ASN A 68 21.31 -39.66 31.85
C ASN A 68 21.80 -39.38 33.27
N GLU A 69 22.24 -40.42 33.96
CA GLU A 69 22.68 -40.38 35.36
C GLU A 69 24.03 -39.65 35.53
N ASP A 70 24.88 -39.60 34.51
CA ASP A 70 26.18 -38.89 34.54
C ASP A 70 26.01 -37.36 34.57
N ALA A 71 24.88 -36.84 34.07
CA ALA A 71 24.67 -35.40 33.86
C ALA A 71 23.19 -34.96 33.98
N PRO A 72 22.51 -35.21 35.12
CA PRO A 72 21.05 -35.05 35.25
C PRO A 72 20.57 -33.60 35.01
N TRP A 73 21.36 -32.59 35.37
CA TRP A 73 20.99 -31.18 35.15
C TRP A 73 21.03 -30.78 33.66
N LEU A 74 22.07 -31.19 32.93
CA LEU A 74 22.17 -30.96 31.49
C LEU A 74 21.11 -31.76 30.72
N TRP A 75 20.84 -33.00 31.15
CA TRP A 75 19.74 -33.81 30.63
C TRP A 75 18.40 -33.10 30.82
N GLY A 76 18.12 -32.58 32.02
CA GLY A 76 16.86 -31.90 32.35
C GLY A 76 16.62 -30.65 31.52
N ILE A 77 17.62 -29.78 31.37
CA ILE A 77 17.54 -28.59 30.50
C ILE A 77 17.30 -29.01 29.05
N SER A 78 18.02 -30.02 28.54
CA SER A 78 17.83 -30.53 27.18
C SER A 78 16.40 -31.02 26.95
N VAL A 79 15.84 -31.81 27.87
CA VAL A 79 14.45 -32.32 27.79
C VAL A 79 13.43 -31.18 27.81
N VAL A 80 13.60 -30.15 28.65
CA VAL A 80 12.71 -28.98 28.67
C VAL A 80 12.77 -28.22 27.35
N CYS A 81 13.96 -28.01 26.78
CA CYS A 81 14.11 -27.39 25.46
C CYS A 81 13.49 -28.25 24.33
N GLU A 82 13.72 -29.57 24.33
CA GLU A 82 13.17 -30.51 23.36
C GLU A 82 11.63 -30.54 23.39
N VAL A 83 11.03 -30.53 24.58
CA VAL A 83 9.56 -30.43 24.77
C VAL A 83 9.03 -29.08 24.31
N TRP A 84 9.71 -27.98 24.61
CA TRP A 84 9.30 -26.64 24.15
C TRP A 84 9.35 -26.51 22.62
N PHE A 85 10.41 -27.02 21.98
CA PHE A 85 10.51 -27.06 20.52
C PHE A 85 9.46 -27.98 19.88
N ALA A 86 9.14 -29.12 20.49
CA ALA A 86 8.10 -30.02 20.02
C ALA A 86 6.70 -29.37 20.08
N PHE A 87 6.39 -28.66 21.18
CA PHE A 87 5.15 -27.91 21.33
C PHE A 87 5.06 -26.74 20.34
N SER A 88 6.14 -25.96 20.19
CA SER A 88 6.24 -24.88 19.21
C SER A 88 6.03 -25.39 17.76
N TRP A 89 6.66 -26.52 17.41
CA TRP A 89 6.44 -27.16 16.11
C TRP A 89 5.00 -27.62 15.91
N LEU A 90 4.36 -28.21 16.92
CA LEU A 90 2.97 -28.66 16.85
C LEU A 90 2.00 -27.48 16.58
N LEU A 91 2.21 -26.35 17.27
CA LEU A 91 1.46 -25.12 17.02
C LEU A 91 1.69 -24.57 15.61
N ASP A 92 2.93 -24.62 15.10
CA ASP A 92 3.28 -24.21 13.73
C ASP A 92 2.65 -25.10 12.64
N GLN A 93 2.40 -26.39 12.92
CA GLN A 93 1.72 -27.28 11.97
C GLN A 93 0.21 -27.07 11.92
N ALA A 94 -0.45 -26.67 13.02
CA ALA A 94 -1.91 -26.62 13.10
C ALA A 94 -2.57 -25.74 12.01
N PRO A 95 -2.08 -24.52 11.68
CA PRO A 95 -2.60 -23.72 10.55
C PRO A 95 -2.37 -24.40 9.19
N LYS A 96 -1.28 -25.15 9.04
CA LYS A 96 -0.81 -25.73 7.78
C LYS A 96 -1.59 -26.99 7.37
N LEU A 97 -2.35 -27.58 8.29
CA LEU A 97 -3.22 -28.72 8.00
C LEU A 97 -4.39 -28.36 7.06
N HIS A 98 -4.83 -27.10 7.03
CA HIS A 98 -5.98 -26.63 6.24
C HIS A 98 -5.67 -25.35 5.41
N PRO A 99 -4.79 -25.42 4.39
CA PRO A 99 -4.57 -24.28 3.49
C PRO A 99 -5.83 -24.00 2.64
N ILE A 100 -6.17 -22.73 2.46
CA ILE A 100 -7.37 -22.30 1.72
C ILE A 100 -6.96 -21.34 0.59
N ASN A 101 -6.92 -21.85 -0.64
CA ASN A 101 -6.73 -21.01 -1.82
C ASN A 101 -8.05 -20.29 -2.17
N ARG A 102 -7.98 -18.99 -2.43
CA ARG A 102 -9.13 -18.16 -2.85
C ARG A 102 -8.83 -17.46 -4.17
N THR A 103 -9.87 -17.25 -4.98
CA THR A 103 -9.83 -16.41 -6.18
C THR A 103 -11.00 -15.43 -6.18
N THR A 104 -10.83 -14.29 -6.83
CA THR A 104 -11.76 -13.17 -6.94
C THR A 104 -12.23 -13.02 -8.39
N ASP A 105 -13.53 -12.83 -8.62
CA ASP A 105 -14.05 -12.53 -9.96
C ASP A 105 -14.35 -11.04 -10.11
N LEU A 106 -13.36 -10.29 -10.62
CA LEU A 106 -13.46 -8.86 -10.86
C LEU A 106 -14.52 -8.48 -11.91
N LYS A 107 -14.88 -9.40 -12.82
CA LYS A 107 -15.95 -9.15 -13.80
C LYS A 107 -17.30 -9.17 -13.11
N VAL A 108 -17.52 -10.14 -12.21
CA VAL A 108 -18.75 -10.23 -11.40
C VAL A 108 -18.86 -9.07 -10.42
N LEU A 109 -17.73 -8.59 -9.85
CA LEU A 109 -17.71 -7.38 -9.03
C LEU A 109 -18.19 -6.16 -9.86
N LYS A 110 -17.62 -5.95 -11.05
CA LYS A 110 -17.98 -4.85 -11.96
C LYS A 110 -19.42 -4.95 -12.47
N GLU A 111 -19.83 -6.14 -12.92
CA GLU A 111 -21.21 -6.44 -13.37
C GLU A 111 -22.26 -6.10 -12.30
N LYS A 112 -21.90 -6.16 -11.01
CA LYS A 112 -22.83 -6.00 -9.88
C LYS A 112 -22.82 -4.61 -9.22
N PHE A 113 -21.66 -3.94 -9.12
CA PHE A 113 -21.51 -2.70 -8.33
C PHE A 113 -21.04 -1.48 -9.14
N GLU A 114 -20.77 -1.61 -10.44
CA GLU A 114 -20.37 -0.50 -11.31
C GLU A 114 -21.24 -0.33 -12.56
N MET A 115 -22.04 -1.32 -12.94
CA MET A 115 -22.96 -1.19 -14.08
C MET A 115 -24.33 -0.65 -13.62
N PRO A 116 -25.00 0.20 -14.43
CA PRO A 116 -26.40 0.56 -14.19
C PRO A 116 -27.28 -0.69 -14.12
N THR A 117 -28.09 -0.79 -13.07
CA THR A 117 -29.05 -1.88 -12.85
C THR A 117 -30.40 -1.30 -12.47
N PRO A 118 -31.51 -2.06 -12.52
CA PRO A 118 -32.82 -1.56 -12.07
C PRO A 118 -32.85 -1.07 -10.61
N ALA A 119 -31.92 -1.53 -9.77
CA ALA A 119 -31.75 -1.07 -8.39
C ALA A 119 -30.88 0.19 -8.25
N ASN A 120 -29.97 0.45 -9.20
CA ASN A 120 -29.15 1.66 -9.27
C ASN A 120 -29.30 2.32 -10.66
N PRO A 121 -30.34 3.15 -10.85
CA PRO A 121 -30.57 3.87 -12.10
C PRO A 121 -29.58 5.04 -12.32
N THR A 122 -28.75 5.38 -11.34
CA THR A 122 -27.80 6.50 -11.45
C THR A 122 -26.50 6.13 -12.15
N GLY A 123 -26.18 4.83 -12.22
CA GLY A 123 -24.90 4.33 -12.76
C GLY A 123 -23.66 4.76 -11.97
N ARG A 124 -23.81 5.34 -10.77
CA ARG A 124 -22.70 5.59 -9.84
C ARG A 124 -22.23 4.27 -9.25
N SER A 125 -20.97 4.21 -8.81
CA SER A 125 -20.45 2.99 -8.22
C SER A 125 -20.97 2.78 -6.80
N ASP A 126 -21.57 1.61 -6.54
CA ASP A 126 -22.02 1.16 -5.22
C ASP A 126 -20.88 0.59 -4.37
N LEU A 127 -19.62 0.70 -4.85
CA LEU A 127 -18.44 0.30 -4.10
C LEU A 127 -18.22 1.20 -2.87
N PRO A 128 -17.70 0.65 -1.75
CA PRO A 128 -17.46 1.42 -0.52
C PRO A 128 -16.35 2.46 -0.69
N GLY A 129 -16.29 3.43 0.22
CA GLY A 129 -15.09 4.26 0.40
C GLY A 129 -13.90 3.42 0.87
N ILE A 130 -12.69 3.78 0.42
CA ILE A 130 -11.42 3.20 0.87
C ILE A 130 -10.49 4.34 1.26
N ASP A 131 -10.15 4.37 2.54
CA ASP A 131 -9.19 5.30 3.13
C ASP A 131 -7.82 4.62 3.24
N PHE A 132 -6.85 5.10 2.48
CA PHE A 132 -5.45 4.67 2.59
C PHE A 132 -4.74 5.52 3.64
N PHE A 133 -4.01 4.88 4.55
CA PHE A 133 -3.18 5.54 5.56
C PHE A 133 -1.71 5.24 5.29
N VAL A 134 -0.90 6.30 5.17
CA VAL A 134 0.56 6.23 4.97
C VAL A 134 1.22 6.90 6.17
N SER A 135 1.75 6.11 7.10
CA SER A 135 2.60 6.59 8.18
C SER A 135 4.06 6.70 7.74
N THR A 136 4.72 7.78 8.08
CA THR A 136 6.18 7.95 8.00
C THR A 136 6.68 8.60 9.29
N ALA A 137 7.90 8.26 9.72
CA ALA A 137 8.41 8.63 11.04
C ALA A 137 9.66 9.51 11.02
N ASP A 138 10.48 9.43 9.96
CA ASP A 138 11.75 10.15 9.88
C ASP A 138 12.25 10.22 8.42
N PRO A 139 12.37 11.42 7.82
CA PRO A 139 12.78 11.57 6.42
C PRO A 139 14.26 11.22 6.16
N GLU A 140 15.11 11.08 7.19
CA GLU A 140 16.48 10.54 7.02
C GLU A 140 16.48 9.01 6.89
N LYS A 141 15.57 8.32 7.58
CA LYS A 141 15.41 6.85 7.51
C LYS A 141 14.51 6.41 6.36
N GLU A 142 13.51 7.22 6.04
CA GLU A 142 12.47 6.96 5.04
C GLU A 142 12.50 8.08 3.98
N PRO A 143 13.36 7.99 2.95
CA PRO A 143 13.59 9.10 2.03
C PRO A 143 12.27 9.58 1.39
N PRO A 144 11.91 10.87 1.48
CA PRO A 144 10.58 11.37 1.07
C PRO A 144 10.17 11.04 -0.36
N LEU A 145 11.15 10.83 -1.27
CA LEU A 145 10.91 10.34 -2.62
C LEU A 145 10.22 8.96 -2.64
N VAL A 146 10.59 8.04 -1.74
CA VAL A 146 9.97 6.71 -1.63
C VAL A 146 8.51 6.84 -1.18
N THR A 147 8.27 7.62 -0.12
CA THR A 147 6.94 7.93 0.41
C THR A 147 6.05 8.56 -0.67
N ALA A 148 6.58 9.55 -1.40
CA ALA A 148 5.89 10.18 -2.53
C ALA A 148 5.58 9.20 -3.67
N ASN A 149 6.52 8.32 -4.05
CA ASN A 149 6.28 7.29 -5.08
C ASN A 149 5.18 6.29 -4.68
N THR A 150 5.06 5.98 -3.38
CA THR A 150 3.98 5.16 -2.83
C THR A 150 2.63 5.88 -2.90
N ILE A 151 2.55 7.15 -2.48
CA ILE A 151 1.33 7.97 -2.57
C ILE A 151 0.90 8.16 -4.03
N LEU A 152 1.84 8.42 -4.94
CA LEU A 152 1.60 8.48 -6.39
C LEU A 152 1.04 7.16 -6.96
N SER A 153 1.41 6.01 -6.38
CA SER A 153 0.84 4.72 -6.73
C SER A 153 -0.58 4.52 -6.17
N ILE A 154 -0.87 5.03 -4.97
CA ILE A 154 -2.19 4.98 -4.33
C ILE A 154 -3.20 5.87 -5.07
N LEU A 155 -2.84 7.13 -5.33
CA LEU A 155 -3.69 8.06 -6.08
C LEU A 155 -3.96 7.59 -7.52
N ALA A 156 -3.07 6.76 -8.08
CA ALA A 156 -3.20 6.16 -9.40
C ALA A 156 -3.96 4.82 -9.43
N VAL A 157 -4.54 4.34 -8.32
CA VAL A 157 -5.35 3.11 -8.28
C VAL A 157 -6.56 3.20 -9.22
N ASP A 158 -6.94 2.05 -9.80
CA ASP A 158 -8.15 1.90 -10.63
C ASP A 158 -9.38 1.65 -9.75
N TYR A 159 -9.93 2.74 -9.22
CA TYR A 159 -11.11 2.78 -8.36
C TYR A 159 -11.79 4.16 -8.49
N PRO A 160 -13.09 4.33 -8.22
CA PRO A 160 -13.78 5.61 -8.40
C PRO A 160 -13.17 6.73 -7.54
N VAL A 161 -12.88 7.89 -8.14
CA VAL A 161 -12.21 9.02 -7.46
C VAL A 161 -12.97 9.55 -6.24
N GLU A 162 -14.30 9.49 -6.28
CA GLU A 162 -15.19 9.87 -5.18
C GLU A 162 -15.18 8.89 -3.99
N LYS A 163 -14.44 7.77 -4.10
CA LYS A 163 -14.35 6.70 -3.09
C LYS A 163 -12.90 6.43 -2.60
N ILE A 164 -11.89 7.15 -3.08
CA ILE A 164 -10.49 7.01 -2.61
C ILE A 164 -10.12 8.22 -1.74
N SER A 165 -9.74 7.98 -0.49
CA SER A 165 -9.03 8.95 0.34
C SER A 165 -7.58 8.49 0.55
N CYS A 166 -6.64 9.42 0.67
CA CYS A 166 -5.26 9.11 1.03
C CYS A 166 -4.80 10.07 2.13
N TYR A 167 -4.56 9.52 3.32
CA TYR A 167 -4.11 10.22 4.51
C TYR A 167 -2.62 9.93 4.75
N ILE A 168 -1.90 10.94 5.22
CA ILE A 168 -0.46 10.85 5.52
C ILE A 168 -0.27 11.28 6.97
N SER A 169 0.36 10.43 7.78
CA SER A 169 0.86 10.79 9.11
C SER A 169 2.37 10.94 9.02
N ASP A 170 2.90 12.11 9.38
CA ASP A 170 4.33 12.32 9.57
C ASP A 170 4.60 12.53 11.06
N ASP A 171 5.02 11.45 11.72
CA ASP A 171 5.28 11.45 13.17
C ASP A 171 6.58 12.23 13.50
N GLY A 172 7.42 12.50 12.49
CA GLY A 172 8.61 13.36 12.60
C GLY A 172 8.31 14.86 12.42
N GLY A 173 7.11 15.22 11.93
CA GLY A 173 6.65 16.60 11.77
C GLY A 173 7.59 17.47 10.92
N ALA A 174 8.20 16.92 9.88
CA ALA A 174 9.32 17.52 9.19
C ALA A 174 8.89 18.36 7.97
N LEU A 175 9.39 19.60 7.88
CA LEU A 175 9.10 20.47 6.73
C LEU A 175 9.56 19.86 5.39
N LEU A 176 10.59 19.01 5.43
CA LEU A 176 11.07 18.27 4.27
C LEU A 176 10.02 17.29 3.73
N THR A 177 9.34 16.55 4.63
CA THR A 177 8.21 15.69 4.26
C THR A 177 7.08 16.51 3.68
N PHE A 178 6.70 17.62 4.34
CA PHE A 178 5.61 18.49 3.90
C PHE A 178 5.83 19.06 2.48
N GLU A 179 6.99 19.67 2.21
CA GLU A 179 7.30 20.19 0.86
C GLU A 179 7.43 19.08 -0.18
N ALA A 180 7.95 17.90 0.21
CA ALA A 180 8.01 16.74 -0.67
C ALA A 180 6.62 16.21 -1.06
N MET A 181 5.66 16.21 -0.12
CA MET A 181 4.29 15.78 -0.41
C MET A 181 3.51 16.83 -1.22
N ALA A 182 3.79 18.12 -1.05
CA ALA A 182 3.25 19.17 -1.91
C ALA A 182 3.72 19.04 -3.37
N GLU A 183 5.01 18.78 -3.58
CA GLU A 183 5.58 18.44 -4.90
C GLU A 183 4.98 17.15 -5.48
N ALA A 184 4.77 16.12 -4.64
CA ALA A 184 4.13 14.87 -5.07
C ALA A 184 2.68 15.09 -5.51
N ALA A 185 1.91 15.90 -4.78
CA ALA A 185 0.54 16.27 -5.15
C ALA A 185 0.49 17.08 -6.45
N SER A 186 1.48 17.98 -6.67
CA SER A 186 1.63 18.69 -7.94
C SER A 186 1.85 17.71 -9.11
N PHE A 187 2.82 16.80 -9.00
CA PHE A 187 3.12 15.79 -10.02
C PHE A 187 1.97 14.76 -10.22
N ALA A 188 1.16 14.48 -9.19
CA ALA A 188 0.01 13.58 -9.27
C ALA A 188 -1.01 14.00 -10.36
N ASN A 189 -1.17 15.31 -10.57
CA ASN A 189 -2.04 15.86 -11.64
C ASN A 189 -1.61 15.43 -13.04
N LEU A 190 -0.34 15.08 -13.25
CA LEU A 190 0.18 14.53 -14.50
C LEU A 190 0.22 12.99 -14.48
N TRP A 191 0.64 12.41 -13.35
CA TRP A 191 0.81 10.95 -13.20
C TRP A 191 -0.51 10.18 -13.23
N VAL A 192 -1.51 10.61 -12.45
CA VAL A 192 -2.78 9.87 -12.29
C VAL A 192 -3.56 9.78 -13.61
N PRO A 193 -3.72 10.88 -14.40
CA PRO A 193 -4.35 10.78 -15.72
C PRO A 193 -3.54 9.93 -16.70
N PHE A 194 -2.21 9.98 -16.69
CA PHE A 194 -1.36 9.13 -17.53
C PHE A 194 -1.57 7.64 -17.21
N CYS A 195 -1.56 7.28 -15.92
CA CYS A 195 -1.77 5.93 -15.43
C CYS A 195 -3.12 5.33 -15.85
N ARG A 196 -4.22 6.09 -15.68
CA ARG A 196 -5.57 5.64 -16.06
C ARG A 196 -5.80 5.66 -17.57
N LYS A 197 -5.23 6.63 -18.31
CA LYS A 197 -5.33 6.71 -19.77
C LYS A 197 -4.66 5.52 -20.45
N HIS A 198 -3.44 5.17 -20.04
CA HIS A 198 -2.59 4.18 -20.73
C HIS A 198 -2.50 2.83 -20.03
N ASP A 199 -3.26 2.65 -18.94
CA ASP A 199 -3.29 1.45 -18.09
C ASP A 199 -1.88 1.00 -17.67
N ILE A 200 -1.22 1.85 -16.88
CA ILE A 200 0.20 1.70 -16.56
C ILE A 200 0.40 0.72 -15.41
N GLU A 201 1.26 -0.28 -15.60
CA GLU A 201 1.65 -1.20 -14.53
C GLU A 201 3.19 -1.32 -14.50
N PRO A 202 3.83 -1.28 -13.31
CA PRO A 202 3.26 -0.93 -12.01
C PRO A 202 2.83 0.56 -11.91
N ARG A 203 1.93 0.90 -10.98
CA ARG A 203 1.45 2.28 -10.76
C ARG A 203 2.44 3.17 -9.96
N ASN A 204 3.52 2.60 -9.43
CA ASN A 204 4.66 3.34 -8.84
C ASN A 204 5.59 3.86 -9.96
N PRO A 205 5.85 5.17 -10.06
CA PRO A 205 6.58 5.75 -11.19
C PRO A 205 8.06 5.37 -11.23
N ASP A 206 8.75 5.29 -10.08
CA ASP A 206 10.17 4.89 -10.06
C ASP A 206 10.31 3.46 -10.57
N THR A 207 9.50 2.54 -10.04
CA THR A 207 9.50 1.14 -10.48
C THR A 207 9.17 1.06 -11.97
N TYR A 208 8.12 1.74 -12.45
CA TYR A 208 7.71 1.72 -13.86
C TYR A 208 8.80 2.23 -14.82
N PHE A 209 9.51 3.31 -14.46
CA PHE A 209 10.58 3.84 -15.32
C PHE A 209 11.89 3.04 -15.22
N ASN A 210 12.09 2.27 -14.14
CA ASN A 210 13.24 1.39 -13.94
C ASN A 210 13.05 -0.06 -14.47
N VAL A 211 11.83 -0.46 -14.85
CA VAL A 211 11.57 -1.78 -15.47
C VAL A 211 12.34 -1.92 -16.80
N LYS A 212 13.21 -2.92 -16.87
CA LYS A 212 13.97 -3.26 -18.08
C LYS A 212 13.10 -4.05 -19.06
N GLY A 213 12.68 -3.41 -20.14
CA GLY A 213 11.89 -4.03 -21.22
C GLY A 213 11.42 -3.00 -22.25
N ASP A 214 10.66 -3.45 -23.26
CA ASP A 214 9.96 -2.55 -24.17
C ASP A 214 8.70 -1.97 -23.48
N PRO A 215 8.61 -0.66 -23.24
CA PRO A 215 7.44 -0.05 -22.60
C PRO A 215 6.24 0.12 -23.55
N THR A 216 6.42 -0.05 -24.87
CA THR A 216 5.35 0.04 -25.87
C THR A 216 4.59 -1.27 -26.05
N LYS A 217 5.13 -2.39 -25.54
CA LYS A 217 4.50 -3.71 -25.56
C LYS A 217 3.06 -3.65 -25.05
N ASN A 218 2.13 -4.21 -25.83
CA ASN A 218 0.68 -4.21 -25.60
C ASN A 218 -0.01 -2.82 -25.58
N LYS A 219 0.69 -1.70 -25.78
CA LYS A 219 0.09 -0.36 -25.78
C LYS A 219 -0.48 -0.01 -27.15
N ARG A 220 -1.81 0.15 -27.23
CA ARG A 220 -2.56 0.38 -28.49
C ARG A 220 -2.80 1.85 -28.84
N ARG A 221 -2.54 2.80 -27.93
CA ARG A 221 -2.78 4.24 -28.16
C ARG A 221 -1.58 4.89 -28.84
N SER A 222 -1.80 5.63 -29.92
CA SER A 222 -0.74 6.29 -30.72
C SER A 222 -0.03 7.44 -30.00
N ASP A 223 -0.71 8.10 -29.06
CA ASP A 223 -0.16 9.19 -28.24
C ASP A 223 0.71 8.71 -27.07
N PHE A 224 0.69 7.42 -26.73
CA PHE A 224 1.45 6.82 -25.62
C PHE A 224 2.93 7.21 -25.62
N VAL A 225 3.60 7.18 -26.77
CA VAL A 225 5.04 7.49 -26.88
C VAL A 225 5.32 8.97 -26.59
N LYS A 226 4.42 9.88 -26.97
CA LYS A 226 4.52 11.32 -26.69
C LYS A 226 4.26 11.59 -25.21
N ASP A 227 3.18 11.03 -24.67
CA ASP A 227 2.79 11.17 -23.27
C ASP A 227 3.88 10.61 -22.35
N ARG A 228 4.34 9.37 -22.56
CA ARG A 228 5.40 8.73 -21.76
C ARG A 228 6.70 9.55 -21.78
N ARG A 229 7.06 10.16 -22.92
CA ARG A 229 8.25 11.03 -23.01
C ARG A 229 8.07 12.32 -22.22
N LYS A 230 6.86 12.93 -22.20
CA LYS A 230 6.58 14.08 -21.34
C LYS A 230 6.67 13.66 -19.87
N VAL A 231 5.89 12.66 -19.47
CA VAL A 231 5.75 12.21 -18.08
C VAL A 231 7.09 11.73 -17.50
N LYS A 232 7.95 11.05 -18.29
CA LYS A 232 9.30 10.71 -17.82
C LYS A 232 10.14 11.95 -17.50
N ARG A 233 10.18 12.96 -18.38
CA ARG A 233 10.97 14.18 -18.11
C ARG A 233 10.48 14.87 -16.84
N GLU A 234 9.17 15.05 -16.71
CA GLU A 234 8.54 15.70 -15.57
C GLU A 234 8.78 14.92 -14.27
N TYR A 235 8.89 13.58 -14.35
CA TYR A 235 9.26 12.70 -13.24
C TYR A 235 10.76 12.80 -12.88
N ASP A 236 11.64 12.86 -13.88
CA ASP A 236 13.08 13.05 -13.65
C ASP A 236 13.35 14.44 -13.04
N GLU A 237 12.64 15.48 -13.49
CA GLU A 237 12.65 16.82 -12.89
C GLU A 237 12.07 16.83 -11.47
N PHE A 238 10.96 16.12 -11.21
CA PHE A 238 10.40 15.93 -9.87
C PHE A 238 11.42 15.27 -8.92
N LYS A 239 12.13 14.22 -9.36
CA LYS A 239 13.21 13.60 -8.56
C LYS A 239 14.32 14.60 -8.23
N VAL A 240 14.70 15.47 -9.17
CA VAL A 240 15.68 16.55 -8.92
C VAL A 240 15.15 17.57 -7.91
N ARG A 241 13.87 17.98 -7.98
CA ARG A 241 13.27 18.91 -7.01
C ARG A 241 13.24 18.31 -5.61
N ILE A 242 12.73 17.09 -5.44
CA ILE A 242 12.69 16.39 -4.14
C ILE A 242 14.10 16.27 -3.53
N ASN A 243 15.08 15.83 -4.31
CA ASN A 243 16.47 15.70 -3.83
C ASN A 243 17.12 17.05 -3.51
N GLY A 244 16.62 18.15 -4.08
CA GLY A 244 17.07 19.51 -3.79
C GLY A 244 16.40 20.17 -2.58
N LEU A 245 15.27 19.65 -2.09
CA LEU A 245 14.53 20.23 -0.96
C LEU A 245 15.35 20.42 0.32
N PRO A 246 16.16 19.45 0.80
CA PRO A 246 16.91 19.62 2.05
C PRO A 246 17.85 20.83 2.01
N ASP A 247 18.53 21.02 0.89
CA ASP A 247 19.51 22.09 0.72
C ASP A 247 18.83 23.43 0.38
N SER A 248 17.67 23.39 -0.29
CA SER A 248 16.80 24.55 -0.51
C SER A 248 16.25 25.13 0.79
N ILE A 249 15.60 24.29 1.61
CA ILE A 249 14.97 24.68 2.89
C ILE A 249 16.03 25.16 3.88
N ARG A 250 17.20 24.52 3.92
CA ARG A 250 18.35 24.97 4.71
C ARG A 250 18.81 26.37 4.31
N ARG A 251 19.15 26.59 3.03
CA ARG A 251 19.59 27.90 2.51
C ARG A 251 18.53 29.00 2.73
N ARG A 252 17.24 28.66 2.57
CA ARG A 252 16.10 29.56 2.84
C ARG A 252 16.06 29.96 4.32
N SER A 253 16.14 28.98 5.22
CA SER A 253 16.12 29.21 6.67
C SER A 253 17.37 29.98 7.15
N ASP A 254 18.56 29.65 6.65
CA ASP A 254 19.80 30.41 6.90
C ASP A 254 19.63 31.88 6.48
N ALA A 255 19.06 32.15 5.30
CA ALA A 255 18.87 33.50 4.78
C ALA A 255 17.80 34.32 5.54
N PHE A 256 16.73 33.69 6.05
CA PHE A 256 15.75 34.38 6.90
C PHE A 256 16.28 34.61 8.32
N ASN A 257 16.94 33.63 8.94
CA ASN A 257 17.56 33.80 10.26
C ASN A 257 18.60 34.93 10.24
N ALA A 258 19.46 35.00 9.22
CA ALA A 258 20.41 36.11 9.06
C ALA A 258 19.74 37.48 8.87
N ARG A 259 18.54 37.54 8.26
CA ARG A 259 17.76 38.79 8.16
C ARG A 259 17.22 39.24 9.51
N GLU A 260 16.71 38.33 10.33
CA GLU A 260 16.26 38.66 11.69
C GLU A 260 17.44 39.02 12.61
N GLU A 261 18.57 38.30 12.55
CA GLU A 261 19.81 38.66 13.24
C GLU A 261 20.24 40.11 12.90
N VAL A 262 20.22 40.50 11.61
CA VAL A 262 20.54 41.86 11.17
C VAL A 262 19.50 42.90 11.64
N LYS A 263 18.20 42.59 11.64
CA LYS A 263 17.17 43.48 12.20
C LYS A 263 17.36 43.71 13.70
N MET A 264 17.58 42.64 14.46
CA MET A 264 17.77 42.69 15.91
C MET A 264 19.05 43.46 16.29
N MET A 265 20.14 43.28 15.52
CA MET A 265 21.37 44.07 15.68
C MET A 265 21.15 45.58 15.42
N LYS A 266 20.34 45.94 14.41
CA LYS A 266 19.96 47.35 14.17
C LYS A 266 19.11 47.91 15.31
N HIS A 267 18.04 47.21 15.68
CA HIS A 267 17.14 47.63 16.75
C HIS A 267 17.89 47.80 18.09
N LYS A 268 18.75 46.86 18.48
CA LYS A 268 19.57 46.97 19.71
C LYS A 268 20.55 48.16 19.67
N ARG A 269 21.09 48.49 18.49
CA ARG A 269 21.94 49.67 18.28
C ARG A 269 21.16 50.98 18.33
N GLU A 270 19.91 50.97 17.88
CA GLU A 270 18.99 52.12 17.91
C GLU A 270 18.41 52.37 19.30
N THR A 271 18.19 51.32 20.11
CA THR A 271 17.71 51.42 21.51
C THR A 271 18.82 51.53 22.56
N GLY A 272 20.10 51.49 22.16
CA GLY A 272 21.24 51.72 23.06
C GLY A 272 21.55 50.59 24.05
N GLY A 273 21.17 49.34 23.73
CA GLY A 273 21.39 48.18 24.62
C GLY A 273 22.86 47.76 24.74
N ASP A 274 23.23 47.18 25.89
CA ASP A 274 24.62 46.85 26.26
C ASP A 274 25.35 46.00 25.19
N PRO A 275 26.51 46.44 24.66
CA PRO A 275 27.26 45.70 23.64
C PRO A 275 27.74 44.29 24.02
N LEU A 276 27.87 43.97 25.32
CA LEU A 276 28.43 42.68 25.76
C LEU A 276 27.37 41.54 25.83
N GLU A 277 26.09 41.85 25.91
CA GLU A 277 25.05 40.80 25.95
C GLU A 277 24.89 40.10 24.58
N PRO A 278 25.11 38.77 24.50
CA PRO A 278 25.01 38.02 23.25
C PRO A 278 23.56 37.90 22.80
N ILE A 279 23.25 38.37 21.57
CA ILE A 279 21.91 38.27 21.01
C ILE A 279 21.60 36.80 20.68
N LYS A 280 20.87 36.13 21.57
CA LYS A 280 20.50 34.71 21.44
C LYS A 280 19.28 34.53 20.54
N VAL A 281 19.43 34.82 19.25
CA VAL A 281 18.39 34.54 18.24
C VAL A 281 18.17 33.03 18.17
N GLN A 282 16.96 32.57 18.49
CA GLN A 282 16.56 31.19 18.31
C GLN A 282 16.36 30.94 16.81
N LYS A 283 17.28 30.20 16.19
CA LYS A 283 17.20 29.87 14.76
C LYS A 283 15.94 29.08 14.47
N ALA A 284 15.06 29.66 13.66
CA ALA A 284 13.82 29.04 13.23
C ALA A 284 14.00 28.31 11.89
N THR A 285 13.10 27.38 11.60
CA THR A 285 12.94 26.78 10.27
C THR A 285 11.85 27.56 9.55
N TRP A 286 12.12 28.04 8.34
CA TRP A 286 11.25 28.99 7.64
C TRP A 286 10.53 28.33 6.47
N MET A 287 9.21 28.51 6.37
CA MET A 287 8.39 28.10 5.23
C MET A 287 8.60 29.02 4.02
N ALA A 288 8.09 28.62 2.86
CA ALA A 288 8.23 29.36 1.60
C ALA A 288 7.51 30.73 1.60
N ASP A 289 6.49 30.89 2.44
CA ASP A 289 5.71 32.12 2.63
C ASP A 289 6.37 33.13 3.58
N GLY A 290 7.48 32.75 4.25
CA GLY A 290 8.14 33.56 5.25
C GLY A 290 7.57 33.45 6.67
N THR A 291 6.77 32.42 6.96
CA THR A 291 6.36 32.07 8.33
C THR A 291 7.27 31.00 8.95
N HIS A 292 7.19 30.82 10.27
CA HIS A 292 7.93 29.77 10.98
C HIS A 292 7.23 28.41 10.86
N TRP A 293 7.99 27.34 10.59
CA TRP A 293 7.51 25.97 10.73
C TRP A 293 7.41 25.59 12.23
N PRO A 294 6.29 25.03 12.70
CA PRO A 294 6.12 24.66 14.11
C PRO A 294 6.76 23.31 14.48
N GLY A 295 7.11 22.48 13.50
CA GLY A 295 7.74 21.18 13.72
C GLY A 295 9.28 21.20 13.68
N THR A 296 9.89 20.03 13.76
CA THR A 296 11.35 19.84 13.82
C THR A 296 11.99 19.71 12.44
N TRP A 297 13.28 20.06 12.35
CA TRP A 297 14.06 19.99 11.10
C TRP A 297 15.13 18.89 11.07
N ALA A 298 15.67 18.52 12.24
CA ALA A 298 16.52 17.35 12.48
C ALA A 298 16.81 17.23 13.99
N ALA A 299 17.13 18.36 14.63
CA ALA A 299 17.22 18.44 16.08
C ALA A 299 15.81 18.42 16.70
N SER A 300 15.61 17.55 17.68
CA SER A 300 14.44 17.59 18.56
C SER A 300 14.45 18.89 19.38
N ALA A 301 13.30 19.56 19.46
CA ALA A 301 13.10 20.57 20.48
C ALA A 301 13.17 19.89 21.87
N PRO A 302 13.71 20.55 22.91
CA PRO A 302 13.60 20.05 24.28
C PRO A 302 12.14 19.75 24.61
N THR A 303 11.86 18.51 25.03
CA THR A 303 10.50 17.96 25.04
C THR A 303 9.53 18.81 25.85
N THR A 304 8.61 19.50 25.16
CA THR A 304 7.37 19.99 25.78
C THR A 304 6.62 18.79 26.37
N PRO A 305 6.18 18.82 27.64
CA PRO A 305 5.59 17.65 28.28
C PRO A 305 4.34 17.16 27.54
N ALA A 306 4.20 15.84 27.43
CA ALA A 306 3.15 15.20 26.64
C ALA A 306 1.75 15.52 27.21
N GLY A 307 0.79 15.88 26.33
CA GLY A 307 -0.61 16.01 26.77
C GLY A 307 -1.56 16.95 26.01
N THR A 308 -1.38 17.22 24.71
CA THR A 308 -2.42 17.93 23.93
C THR A 308 -2.75 17.18 22.64
N THR A 309 -3.74 16.29 22.70
CA THR A 309 -4.38 15.73 21.50
C THR A 309 -5.25 16.79 20.82
N LEU A 310 -4.80 17.33 19.69
CA LEU A 310 -5.67 18.11 18.81
C LEU A 310 -6.68 17.16 18.14
N GLY A 311 -7.93 17.23 18.59
CA GLY A 311 -9.01 16.40 18.05
C GLY A 311 -9.39 16.83 16.64
N PHE A 312 -9.65 15.85 15.77
CA PHE A 312 -10.28 16.09 14.47
C PHE A 312 -11.67 16.71 14.65
N SER A 313 -11.90 17.88 14.06
CA SER A 313 -13.26 18.28 13.71
C SER A 313 -13.77 17.37 12.58
N ARG A 314 -15.09 17.19 12.56
CA ARG A 314 -15.82 16.78 11.35
C ARG A 314 -15.90 17.96 10.37
#